data_AF-A0A2L2Z566-F1
#
_entry.id   AF-A0A2L2Z566-F1
#
_cell.length_a   1.000
_cell.length_b   1.000
_cell.length_c   1.000
_cell.angle_alpha   90.00
_cell.angle_beta   90.00
_cell.angle_gamma   90.00
#
_symmetry.space_group_name_H-M   'P 1'
#
loop_
_entity.id
_entity.type
_entity.pdbx_description
1 polymer ?
#
loop_
_entity_poly.entity_id
_entity_poly.type
_entity_poly.pdbx_seq_one_letter_code
_entity_poly.pdbx_strand_id
1 'polypeptide(L)'
;FLNITETQNYSKTILGELAHEWPPVRSHRNKWYTSYNDYPFNVYPDFVFGPSYLLTGDSVSSLYEESIKMKLFHLEDVYITGIVAEKIKVKRINLSQMYNTVRDLQPCHFKRLL
;
A
#
# COMPACT_ATOMS: atom_id res chain seq x y z
N PHE A 1 17.42 -1.36 -15.06
CA PHE A 1 17.56 -0.46 -13.91
C PHE A 1 16.35 0.43 -13.91
N LEU A 2 15.66 0.60 -12.77
CA LEU A 2 14.87 1.81 -12.62
C LEU A 2 15.82 2.96 -12.89
N ASN A 3 15.50 3.75 -13.89
CA ASN A 3 16.25 4.95 -14.18
C ASN A 3 15.88 5.92 -13.05
N ILE A 4 16.52 5.77 -11.88
CA ILE A 4 16.35 6.69 -10.73
C ILE A 4 16.80 8.11 -11.13
N THR A 5 17.48 8.23 -12.28
CA THR A 5 17.85 9.45 -12.99
C THR A 5 16.72 10.06 -13.83
N GLU A 6 15.70 9.30 -14.24
CA GLU A 6 14.42 9.89 -14.62
C GLU A 6 13.70 10.25 -13.33
N THR A 7 14.03 11.43 -12.83
CA THR A 7 13.32 12.09 -11.73
C THR A 7 11.89 12.38 -12.17
N GLN A 8 11.04 11.36 -12.20
CA GLN A 8 9.61 11.59 -12.14
C GLN A 8 9.36 12.29 -10.82
N ASN A 9 8.95 13.55 -10.89
CA ASN A 9 8.53 14.34 -9.74
C ASN A 9 7.22 13.75 -9.21
N TYR A 10 7.34 12.67 -8.44
CA TYR A 10 6.24 12.17 -7.64
C TYR A 10 5.96 13.16 -6.52
N SER A 11 4.71 13.57 -6.40
CA SER A 11 4.20 14.41 -5.33
C SER A 11 2.88 13.80 -4.86
N LYS A 12 2.73 13.68 -3.54
CA LYS A 12 1.57 13.02 -2.92
C LYS A 12 1.30 11.63 -3.50
N THR A 13 2.34 10.81 -3.51
CA THR A 13 2.34 9.45 -4.07
C THR A 13 2.88 8.42 -3.08
N ILE A 14 2.24 7.25 -3.07
CA ILE A 14 2.68 5.97 -2.49
C ILE A 14 3.05 5.04 -3.64
N LEU A 15 4.20 4.38 -3.54
CA LEU A 15 4.69 3.46 -4.56
C LEU A 15 4.91 2.07 -3.94
N GLY A 16 4.52 1.03 -4.67
CA GLY A 16 4.84 -0.36 -4.31
C GLY A 16 3.95 -1.35 -5.05
N GLU A 17 3.78 -2.56 -4.52
CA GLU A 17 2.88 -3.54 -5.13
C GLU A 17 1.42 -3.17 -4.87
N LEU A 18 0.71 -2.76 -5.92
CA LEU A 18 -0.68 -2.28 -5.84
C LEU A 18 -1.65 -3.45 -5.66
N ALA A 19 -2.45 -3.37 -4.60
CA ALA A 19 -3.64 -4.19 -4.40
C ALA A 19 -4.86 -3.42 -4.93
N HIS A 20 -5.49 -3.97 -5.97
CA HIS A 20 -6.72 -3.41 -6.58
C HIS A 20 -7.90 -4.34 -6.33
N GLU A 21 -9.07 -3.76 -6.02
CA GLU A 21 -10.32 -4.49 -5.76
C GLU A 21 -10.21 -5.63 -4.72
N TRP A 22 -9.33 -5.48 -3.74
CA TRP A 22 -9.04 -6.55 -2.77
C TRP A 22 -10.15 -6.66 -1.69
N PRO A 23 -10.75 -7.86 -1.49
CA PRO A 23 -11.83 -8.02 -0.53
C PRO A 23 -11.32 -8.23 0.91
N PRO A 24 -12.04 -7.75 1.93
CA PRO A 24 -11.78 -8.09 3.33
C PRO A 24 -11.97 -9.58 3.60
N VAL A 25 -11.05 -10.20 4.35
CA VAL A 25 -11.19 -11.60 4.74
C VAL A 25 -12.23 -11.72 5.85
N ARG A 26 -13.30 -12.48 5.64
CA ARG A 26 -14.41 -12.64 6.61
C ARG A 26 -14.34 -13.92 7.45
N SER A 27 -13.27 -14.71 7.32
CA SER A 27 -13.08 -15.92 8.14
C SER A 27 -12.34 -15.61 9.43
N HIS A 28 -12.98 -15.84 10.59
CA HIS A 28 -12.45 -15.52 11.94
C HIS A 28 -11.11 -16.18 12.29
N ARG A 29 -10.73 -17.27 11.61
CA ARG A 29 -9.45 -17.97 11.87
C ARG A 29 -8.28 -17.40 11.07
N ASN A 30 -8.54 -16.45 10.17
CA ASN A 30 -7.52 -15.87 9.32
C ASN A 30 -6.88 -14.66 10.02
N LYS A 31 -5.55 -14.52 9.92
CA LYS A 31 -4.82 -13.39 10.50
C LYS A 31 -5.27 -12.02 9.98
N TRP A 32 -5.83 -11.98 8.77
CA TRP A 32 -6.35 -10.78 8.10
C TRP A 32 -7.87 -10.61 8.29
N TYR A 33 -8.47 -11.33 9.26
CA TYR A 33 -9.90 -11.28 9.51
C TYR A 33 -10.38 -9.85 9.79
N THR A 34 -11.40 -9.44 9.05
CA THR A 34 -12.07 -8.15 9.20
C THR A 34 -13.56 -8.37 9.35
N SER A 35 -14.13 -7.94 10.47
CA SER A 35 -15.58 -8.04 10.71
C SER A 35 -16.36 -7.02 9.88
N TYR A 36 -17.65 -7.27 9.63
CA TYR A 36 -18.53 -6.27 9.00
C TYR A 36 -18.70 -5.01 9.85
N ASN A 37 -18.54 -5.11 11.18
CA ASN A 37 -18.58 -3.97 12.09
C ASN A 37 -17.32 -3.09 11.97
N ASP A 38 -16.16 -3.70 11.67
CA ASP A 38 -14.92 -2.96 11.47
C ASP A 38 -14.83 -2.34 10.09
N TYR A 39 -15.33 -3.05 9.07
CA TYR A 39 -15.36 -2.57 7.69
C TYR A 39 -16.59 -3.14 6.96
N PRO A 40 -17.63 -2.33 6.72
CA PRO A 40 -18.91 -2.83 6.17
C PRO A 40 -18.88 -3.07 4.66
N PHE A 41 -17.91 -2.51 3.93
CA PHE A 41 -17.85 -2.64 2.48
C PHE A 41 -17.22 -3.96 2.04
N ASN A 42 -17.49 -4.36 0.79
CA ASN A 42 -17.01 -5.63 0.24
C ASN A 42 -15.58 -5.57 -0.32
N VAL A 43 -15.05 -4.36 -0.52
CA VAL A 43 -13.78 -4.12 -1.19
C VAL A 43 -13.07 -2.97 -0.48
N TYR A 44 -11.77 -3.11 -0.25
CA TYR A 44 -10.92 -2.02 0.24
C TYR A 44 -10.68 -0.98 -0.87
N PRO A 45 -10.43 0.30 -0.55
CA PRO A 45 -9.79 1.20 -1.51
C PRO A 45 -8.46 0.59 -1.95
N ASP A 46 -7.98 0.95 -3.15
CA ASP A 46 -6.67 0.46 -3.58
C ASP A 46 -5.62 0.77 -2.51
N PHE A 47 -4.72 -0.16 -2.24
CA PHE A 47 -3.67 0.03 -1.25
C PHE A 47 -2.38 -0.60 -1.75
N VAL A 48 -1.28 -0.40 -1.04
CA VAL A 48 0.02 -1.00 -1.36
C VAL A 48 0.37 -2.02 -0.29
N PHE A 49 0.78 -3.24 -0.69
CA PHE A 49 1.07 -4.30 0.27
C PHE A 49 2.20 -3.94 1.24
N GLY A 50 2.03 -4.35 2.51
CA GLY A 50 2.91 -4.00 3.62
C GLY A 50 4.35 -4.56 3.72
N PRO A 51 4.85 -5.53 2.91
CA PRO A 51 6.26 -5.90 3.03
C PRO A 51 7.22 -4.73 2.79
N SER A 52 6.82 -3.80 1.91
CA SER A 52 7.46 -2.50 1.73
C SER A 52 6.62 -1.62 0.81
N TYR A 53 6.64 -0.32 1.07
CA TYR A 53 6.11 0.72 0.19
C TYR A 53 6.97 1.98 0.35
N LEU A 54 7.01 2.84 -0.68
CA LEU A 54 7.72 4.11 -0.66
C LEU A 54 6.71 5.26 -0.59
N LEU A 55 7.03 6.26 0.22
CA LEU A 55 6.24 7.48 0.35
C LEU A 55 7.05 8.67 -0.15
N THR A 56 6.39 9.52 -0.94
CA THR A 56 6.91 10.87 -1.20
C THR A 56 6.91 11.68 0.09
N GLY A 57 7.98 12.43 0.36
CA GLY A 57 8.12 13.15 1.63
C GLY A 57 6.98 14.15 1.91
N ASP A 58 6.41 14.75 0.87
CA ASP A 58 5.28 15.68 0.95
C ASP A 58 3.94 15.01 1.29
N SER A 59 3.84 13.68 1.21
CA SER A 59 2.65 12.91 1.62
C SER A 59 2.61 12.62 3.11
N VAL A 60 3.77 12.50 3.76
CA VAL A 60 3.91 11.94 5.13
C VAL A 60 3.12 12.74 6.15
N SER A 61 3.29 14.07 6.20
CA SER A 61 2.59 14.91 7.18
C SER A 61 1.07 14.83 7.01
N SER A 62 0.58 14.84 5.77
CA SER A 62 -0.86 14.76 5.50
C SER A 62 -1.46 13.40 5.85
N LEU A 63 -0.73 12.31 5.58
CA LEU A 63 -1.14 10.96 5.98
C LEU A 63 -1.20 10.84 7.50
N TYR A 64 -0.18 11.36 8.20
CA TYR A 64 -0.14 11.36 9.66
C TYR A 64 -1.30 12.15 10.26
N GLU A 65 -1.49 13.40 9.86
CA GLU A 65 -2.53 14.28 10.40
C GLU A 65 -3.95 13.73 10.18
N GLU A 66 -4.20 13.07 9.06
CA GLU A 66 -5.51 12.46 8.80
C GLU A 66 -5.67 11.14 9.55
N SER A 67 -4.63 10.31 9.63
CA SER A 67 -4.70 9.03 10.34
C SER A 67 -5.14 9.21 11.80
N ILE A 68 -4.59 10.18 12.52
CA ILE A 68 -4.94 10.42 13.93
C ILE A 68 -6.39 10.90 14.15
N LYS A 69 -7.10 11.33 13.10
CA LYS A 69 -8.50 11.78 13.16
C LYS A 69 -9.49 10.65 12.84
N MET A 70 -9.01 9.56 12.25
CA MET A 70 -9.83 8.44 11.80
C MET A 70 -9.81 7.29 12.80
N LYS A 71 -10.86 6.45 12.79
CA LYS A 71 -10.85 5.20 13.56
C LYS A 71 -9.71 4.31 13.05
N LEU A 72 -8.84 3.88 13.97
CA LEU A 72 -7.76 2.94 13.67
C LEU A 72 -8.32 1.65 13.07
N PHE A 73 -7.62 1.14 12.06
CA PHE A 73 -7.91 -0.14 11.42
C PHE A 73 -6.70 -1.07 11.58
N HIS A 74 -6.96 -2.35 11.88
CA HIS A 74 -5.93 -3.27 12.35
C HIS A 74 -4.90 -3.69 11.29
N LEU A 75 -5.24 -3.59 9.99
CA LEU A 75 -4.31 -3.80 8.88
C LEU A 75 -3.69 -2.47 8.52
N GLU A 76 -2.44 -2.25 8.90
CA GLU A 76 -1.74 -0.98 8.73
C GLU A 76 -1.61 -0.56 7.25
N ASP A 77 -1.28 -1.51 6.37
CA ASP A 77 -1.12 -1.25 4.94
C ASP A 77 -2.44 -0.81 4.30
N VAL A 78 -3.54 -1.51 4.59
CA VAL A 78 -4.89 -1.13 4.20
C VAL A 78 -5.30 0.20 4.82
N TYR A 79 -4.93 0.44 6.08
CA TYR A 79 -5.30 1.65 6.81
C TYR A 79 -4.61 2.90 6.26
N ILE A 80 -3.27 2.92 6.26
CA ILE A 80 -2.48 4.10 5.86
C ILE A 80 -2.51 4.28 4.35
N THR A 81 -2.19 3.23 3.59
CA THR A 81 -2.00 3.35 2.14
C THR A 81 -3.31 3.21 1.35
N GLY A 82 -4.36 2.68 1.97
CA GLY A 82 -5.71 2.58 1.40
C GLY A 82 -6.67 3.62 1.97
N ILE A 83 -7.22 3.36 3.16
CA ILE A 83 -8.32 4.14 3.76
C ILE A 83 -7.96 5.62 3.97
N VAL A 84 -6.83 5.90 4.61
CA VAL A 84 -6.37 7.27 4.87
C VAL A 84 -5.94 7.94 3.56
N ALA A 85 -5.13 7.27 2.74
CA ALA A 85 -4.69 7.79 1.45
C ALA A 85 -5.85 8.13 0.51
N GLU A 86 -6.91 7.31 0.49
CA GLU A 86 -8.14 7.56 -0.28
C GLU A 86 -8.82 8.85 0.16
N LYS A 87 -8.94 9.06 1.49
CA LYS A 87 -9.58 10.24 2.08
C LYS A 87 -8.90 11.56 1.65
N ILE A 88 -7.56 11.58 1.61
CA ILE A 88 -6.77 12.76 1.24
C ILE A 88 -6.26 12.74 -0.21
N LYS A 89 -6.74 11.79 -1.02
CA LYS A 89 -6.44 11.65 -2.46
C LYS A 89 -4.94 11.52 -2.77
N VAL A 90 -4.21 10.79 -1.93
CA VAL A 90 -2.82 10.40 -2.23
C VAL A 90 -2.83 9.30 -3.29
N LYS A 91 -1.99 9.47 -4.32
CA LYS A 91 -1.89 8.55 -5.45
C LYS A 91 -1.19 7.26 -5.01
N ARG A 92 -1.63 6.13 -5.55
CA ARG A 92 -0.92 4.85 -5.45
C ARG A 92 -0.42 4.45 -6.84
N ILE A 93 0.84 4.07 -6.94
CA ILE A 93 1.45 3.67 -8.21
C ILE A 93 2.09 2.30 -8.03
N ASN A 94 1.73 1.39 -8.93
CA ASN A 94 2.31 0.06 -8.96
C ASN A 94 3.78 0.13 -9.41
N LEU A 95 4.69 -0.39 -8.60
CA LEU A 95 6.08 -0.63 -8.96
C LEU A 95 6.29 -2.12 -9.20
N SER A 96 6.48 -2.51 -10.47
CA SER A 96 6.61 -3.91 -10.88
C SER A 96 7.82 -4.64 -10.29
N GLN A 97 8.77 -3.89 -9.75
CA GLN A 97 9.96 -4.41 -9.08
C GLN A 97 9.73 -4.70 -7.58
N MET A 98 8.63 -4.23 -7.00
CA MET A 98 8.19 -4.59 -5.64
C MET A 98 7.15 -5.70 -5.72
N TYR A 99 7.25 -6.69 -4.84
CA TYR A 99 6.35 -7.84 -4.83
C TYR A 99 6.32 -8.53 -3.45
N ASN A 100 5.16 -9.07 -3.09
CA ASN A 100 4.86 -9.76 -1.83
C ASN A 100 4.74 -11.28 -2.05
N THR A 101 5.61 -11.80 -2.91
CA THR A 101 5.67 -13.23 -3.21
C THR A 101 7.13 -13.69 -3.23
N VAL A 102 7.37 -14.93 -2.87
CA VAL A 102 8.72 -15.49 -2.97
C VAL A 102 9.11 -15.52 -4.45
N ARG A 103 10.30 -14.99 -4.77
CA ARG A 103 10.91 -15.10 -6.10
C ARG A 103 12.13 -15.99 -6.02
N ASP A 104 12.36 -16.75 -7.09
CA ASP A 104 13.64 -17.41 -7.30
C ASP A 104 14.70 -16.35 -7.61
N LEU A 105 15.52 -16.05 -6.61
CA LEU A 105 16.57 -15.03 -6.68
C LEU A 105 17.79 -15.60 -7.40
N GLN A 106 17.68 -15.73 -8.72
CA GLN A 106 18.83 -16.04 -9.55
C GLN A 106 19.78 -14.83 -9.61
N PRO A 107 21.12 -15.03 -9.63
CA PRO A 107 22.11 -13.95 -9.67
C PRO A 107 21.85 -12.90 -10.76
N CYS A 108 21.33 -13.30 -11.92
CA CYS A 108 20.98 -12.42 -13.04
C CYS A 108 19.71 -11.58 -12.81
N HIS A 109 18.88 -11.94 -11.83
CA HIS A 109 17.64 -11.27 -11.48
C HIS A 109 17.81 -10.22 -10.38
N PHE A 110 18.91 -10.26 -9.60
CA PHE A 110 19.21 -9.24 -8.60
C PHE A 110 19.27 -7.81 -9.18
N LYS A 111 19.77 -7.65 -10.41
CA LYS A 111 19.79 -6.34 -11.10
C LYS A 111 18.40 -5.78 -11.45
N ARG A 112 17.34 -6.58 -11.31
CA ARG A 112 15.95 -6.22 -11.60
C ARG A 112 15.11 -6.04 -10.33
N LEU A 113 15.69 -6.34 -9.17
CA LEU A 113 15.14 -5.92 -7.90
C LEU A 113 15.37 -4.42 -7.76
N LEU A 114 14.39 -3.76 -7.15
CA LEU A 114 14.48 -2.35 -6.77
C LEU A 114 15.67 -2.11 -5.85
#